data_AF-A0A504XE44-F1
#
_entry.id   AF-A0A504XE44-F1
#
_cell.length_a   1.000
_cell.length_b   1.000
_cell.length_c   1.000
_cell.angle_alpha   90.00
_cell.angle_beta   90.00
_cell.angle_gamma   90.00
#
_symmetry.space_group_name_H-M   'P 1'
#
loop_
_entity.id
_entity.type
_entity.pdbx_description
1 polymer ?
#
loop_
_entity_poly.entity_id
_entity_poly.type
_entity_poly.pdbx_seq_one_letter_code
_entity_poly.pdbx_strand_id
1 'polypeptide(L)'
;MAASSHQHSLVLERSTCQHYYHCVLYDISFDLPLREIAAQVVPSNDSDIVQRLTSVDCRVVPHQLHVYKEPLEKKFGYVSFFVHQAPHSSTAADDVHRLVREWVAVDLASQLAAVQCKVQLAQPPECHSSEPFLNALRLQCPLLDPKLAPDTKKLETFVLTRVRFGQRCDNASINQLNAMHCDNARAAASAGSGGAETEMCTDDRVTATEGELDVGAHSATRTLHEHVWKCVGTFSIAALSPKELVWLKKQLPSFPPLRITNGDIGTAHCDEAKLAQFFGTSLAPLFTVDEVTGAAAVNTVNLEA
;
A
#
# COMPACT_ATOMS: atom_id res chain seq x y z
N MET A 1 -30.18 17.99 30.27
CA MET A 1 -28.94 17.20 30.22
C MET A 1 -28.69 16.85 28.77
N ALA A 2 -27.81 17.60 28.11
CA ALA A 2 -27.46 17.35 26.71
C ALA A 2 -26.26 16.41 26.68
N ALA A 3 -26.43 15.24 26.06
CA ALA A 3 -25.35 14.30 25.83
C ALA A 3 -24.28 14.96 24.96
N SER A 4 -23.03 14.92 25.40
CA SER A 4 -21.90 15.38 24.60
C SER A 4 -21.73 14.43 23.42
N SER A 5 -22.06 14.91 22.23
CA SER A 5 -21.70 14.28 20.97
C SER A 5 -20.19 14.46 20.74
N HIS A 6 -19.38 13.65 21.41
CA HIS A 6 -17.98 13.48 21.04
C HIS A 6 -17.93 12.69 19.74
N GLN A 7 -17.97 13.39 18.61
CA GLN A 7 -17.42 12.86 17.37
C GLN A 7 -15.91 12.70 17.60
N HIS A 8 -15.51 11.53 18.11
CA HIS A 8 -14.12 11.13 18.24
C HIS A 8 -13.53 11.01 16.83
N SER A 9 -12.97 12.10 16.32
CA SER A 9 -11.93 12.02 15.30
C SER A 9 -10.74 11.34 15.95
N LEU A 10 -10.72 10.02 15.93
CA LEU A 10 -9.55 9.24 16.31
C LEU A 10 -8.47 9.58 15.28
N VAL A 11 -7.53 10.45 15.65
CA VAL A 11 -6.28 10.62 14.92
C VAL A 11 -5.46 9.38 15.21
N LEU A 12 -5.76 8.29 14.49
CA LEU A 12 -4.98 7.08 14.53
C LEU A 12 -3.70 7.31 13.74
N GLU A 13 -2.56 7.34 14.43
CA GLU A 13 -1.28 7.33 13.74
C GLU A 13 -1.09 5.97 13.05
N ARG A 14 -0.71 6.00 11.76
CA ARG A 14 -0.48 4.80 10.95
C ARG A 14 0.52 3.84 11.58
N SER A 15 1.52 4.39 12.28
CA SER A 15 2.57 3.67 13.01
C SER A 15 2.07 2.85 14.20
N THR A 16 0.88 3.15 14.72
CA THR A 16 0.29 2.50 15.92
C THR A 16 -0.81 1.49 15.57
N CYS A 17 -1.17 1.40 14.29
CA CYS A 17 -2.24 0.54 13.79
C CYS A 17 -1.66 -0.78 13.26
N GLN A 18 -2.02 -1.88 13.92
CA GLN A 18 -1.63 -3.22 13.47
C GLN A 18 -2.25 -3.58 12.11
N HIS A 19 -3.43 -3.04 11.84
CA HIS A 19 -4.20 -3.28 10.63
C HIS A 19 -4.44 -1.98 9.86
N TYR A 20 -3.79 -1.86 8.71
CA TYR A 20 -3.93 -0.72 7.82
C TYR A 20 -3.93 -1.21 6.38
N TYR A 21 -5.00 -0.96 5.64
CA TYR A 21 -5.18 -1.50 4.31
C TYR A 21 -5.09 -0.40 3.27
N HIS A 22 -4.40 -0.68 2.18
CA HIS A 22 -4.34 0.19 1.02
C HIS A 22 -4.94 -0.51 -0.19
N CYS A 23 -5.91 0.12 -0.83
CA CYS A 23 -6.56 -0.38 -2.02
C CYS A 23 -6.38 0.63 -3.14
N VAL A 24 -6.06 0.17 -4.35
CA VAL A 24 -6.07 1.04 -5.53
C VAL A 24 -7.42 0.97 -6.22
N LEU A 25 -7.82 2.13 -6.74
CA LEU A 25 -9.02 2.34 -7.52
C LEU A 25 -8.65 2.53 -8.98
N TYR A 26 -9.34 1.87 -9.89
CA TYR A 26 -9.01 1.92 -11.33
C TYR A 26 -10.26 1.77 -12.20
N ASP A 27 -10.09 2.05 -13.50
CA ASP A 27 -11.17 2.06 -14.49
C ASP A 27 -12.27 3.09 -14.18
N ILE A 28 -11.91 4.18 -13.49
CA ILE A 28 -12.83 5.21 -13.05
C ILE A 28 -13.18 6.11 -14.24
N SER A 29 -14.49 6.31 -14.49
CA SER A 29 -14.94 7.23 -15.53
C SER A 29 -14.44 8.67 -15.30
N PHE A 30 -14.07 9.33 -16.40
CA PHE A 30 -13.53 10.69 -16.35
C PHE A 30 -14.55 11.72 -15.85
N ASP A 31 -15.84 11.43 -15.99
CA ASP A 31 -16.93 12.27 -15.53
C ASP A 31 -17.43 11.90 -14.13
N LEU A 32 -17.01 10.76 -13.57
CA LEU A 32 -17.45 10.32 -12.24
C LEU A 32 -16.95 11.29 -11.16
N PRO A 33 -17.84 11.92 -10.38
CA PRO A 33 -17.45 12.82 -9.29
C PRO A 33 -16.85 12.06 -8.10
N LEU A 34 -15.85 12.64 -7.45
CA LEU A 34 -15.20 12.03 -6.28
C LEU A 34 -16.18 11.73 -5.13
N ARG A 35 -17.21 12.57 -4.95
CA ARG A 35 -18.25 12.37 -3.92
C ARG A 35 -19.04 11.06 -4.09
N GLU A 36 -19.21 10.61 -5.33
CA GLU A 36 -19.94 9.36 -5.61
C GLU A 36 -19.09 8.16 -5.22
N ILE A 37 -17.77 8.22 -5.47
CA ILE A 37 -16.82 7.22 -4.97
C ILE A 37 -16.75 7.26 -3.43
N ALA A 38 -16.70 8.45 -2.84
CA ALA A 38 -16.62 8.63 -1.39
C ALA A 38 -17.80 8.00 -0.64
N ALA A 39 -19.01 8.05 -1.22
CA ALA A 39 -20.19 7.39 -0.65
C ALA A 39 -20.08 5.85 -0.67
N GLN A 40 -19.37 5.27 -1.65
CA GLN A 40 -19.24 3.82 -1.81
C GLN A 40 -18.09 3.19 -1.03
N VAL A 41 -17.13 3.98 -0.52
CA VAL A 41 -16.01 3.45 0.28
C VAL A 41 -16.33 3.35 1.77
N VAL A 42 -17.50 3.84 2.21
CA VAL A 42 -17.95 3.67 3.59
C VAL A 42 -18.46 2.23 3.77
N PRO A 43 -18.01 1.48 4.81
CA PRO A 43 -18.54 0.14 5.07
C PRO A 43 -20.05 0.19 5.35
N SER A 44 -20.83 -0.63 4.64
CA SER A 44 -22.27 -0.77 4.89
C SER A 44 -22.55 -1.51 6.19
N ASN A 45 -23.47 -1.00 7.01
CA ASN A 45 -23.92 -1.68 8.23
C ASN A 45 -24.77 -2.93 7.92
N ASP A 46 -25.29 -3.03 6.69
CA ASP A 46 -26.08 -4.17 6.23
C ASP A 46 -25.20 -5.31 5.69
N SER A 47 -23.88 -5.13 5.66
CA SER A 47 -22.94 -6.19 5.28
C SER A 47 -22.78 -7.22 6.41
N ASP A 48 -22.99 -8.48 6.08
CA ASP A 48 -22.73 -9.61 6.98
C ASP A 48 -21.27 -9.63 7.47
N ILE A 49 -20.32 -9.25 6.62
CA ILE A 49 -18.89 -9.22 6.97
C ILE A 49 -18.59 -8.08 7.95
N VAL A 50 -19.20 -6.90 7.75
CA VAL A 50 -19.09 -5.76 8.66
C VAL A 50 -19.73 -6.08 10.01
N GLN A 51 -20.86 -6.80 10.02
CA GLN A 51 -21.49 -7.27 11.26
C GLN A 51 -20.61 -8.30 11.99
N ARG A 52 -19.97 -9.24 11.28
CA ARG A 52 -19.00 -10.18 11.86
C ARG A 52 -17.80 -9.45 12.46
N LEU A 53 -17.23 -8.47 11.76
CA LEU A 53 -16.17 -7.61 12.30
C LEU A 53 -16.63 -6.88 13.56
N THR A 54 -17.84 -6.32 13.55
CA THR A 54 -18.42 -5.63 14.71
C THR A 54 -18.62 -6.57 15.89
N SER A 55 -19.01 -7.83 15.65
CA SER A 55 -19.21 -8.84 16.71
C SER A 55 -17.92 -9.26 17.43
N VAL A 56 -16.77 -8.97 16.82
CA VAL A 56 -15.43 -9.22 17.39
C VAL A 56 -14.73 -7.93 17.83
N ASP A 57 -15.54 -6.88 18.04
CA ASP A 57 -15.13 -5.52 18.44
C ASP A 57 -14.15 -4.84 17.48
N CYS A 58 -14.27 -5.14 16.18
CA CYS A 58 -13.50 -4.52 15.11
C CYS A 58 -14.39 -3.67 14.20
N ARG A 59 -13.86 -2.53 13.76
CA ARG A 59 -14.53 -1.63 12.81
C ARG A 59 -13.57 -1.16 11.73
N VAL A 60 -13.98 -1.31 10.47
CA VAL A 60 -13.27 -0.71 9.33
C VAL A 60 -13.60 0.77 9.24
N VAL A 61 -12.58 1.62 9.12
CA VAL A 61 -12.74 3.08 9.06
C VAL A 61 -12.01 3.61 7.83
N PRO A 62 -12.70 4.25 6.88
CA PRO A 62 -12.07 4.94 5.76
C PRO A 62 -11.14 6.05 6.27
N HIS A 63 -9.91 6.09 5.75
CA HIS A 63 -8.91 7.07 6.17
C HIS A 63 -8.63 8.11 5.08
N GLN A 64 -8.15 7.68 3.92
CA GLN A 64 -7.74 8.58 2.85
C GLN A 64 -8.29 8.08 1.53
N LEU A 65 -9.00 8.94 0.81
CA LEU A 65 -9.45 8.71 -0.56
C LEU A 65 -8.79 9.77 -1.46
N HIS A 66 -8.17 9.32 -2.53
CA HIS A 66 -7.55 10.22 -3.51
C HIS A 66 -7.72 9.68 -4.92
N VAL A 67 -8.00 10.55 -5.87
CA VAL A 67 -8.18 10.20 -7.29
C VAL A 67 -7.38 11.16 -8.16
N TYR A 68 -6.57 10.59 -9.04
CA TYR A 68 -5.74 11.30 -10.01
C TYR A 68 -6.49 11.50 -11.32
N LYS A 69 -6.50 12.73 -11.81
CA LYS A 69 -7.06 13.11 -13.12
C LYS A 69 -5.91 13.43 -14.08
N GLU A 70 -5.43 12.41 -14.75
CA GLU A 70 -4.33 12.49 -15.72
C GLU A 70 -4.84 12.52 -17.16
N PRO A 71 -4.04 12.90 -18.17
CA PRO A 71 -4.42 12.82 -19.59
C PRO A 71 -4.46 11.37 -20.11
N LEU A 72 -5.21 10.53 -19.41
CA LEU A 72 -5.50 9.13 -19.70
C LEU A 72 -7.00 8.96 -19.96
N GLU A 73 -7.43 7.78 -20.41
CA GLU A 73 -8.83 7.51 -20.73
C GLU A 73 -9.71 7.35 -19.47
N LYS A 74 -9.09 6.87 -18.39
CA LYS A 74 -9.73 6.59 -17.11
C LYS A 74 -8.91 7.24 -15.99
N LYS A 75 -9.59 7.65 -14.93
CA LYS A 75 -8.92 8.02 -13.68
C LYS A 75 -8.48 6.76 -12.93
N PHE A 76 -7.56 6.96 -12.02
CA PHE A 76 -7.15 5.96 -11.04
C PHE A 76 -6.88 6.66 -9.71
N GLY A 77 -6.78 5.90 -8.64
CA GLY A 77 -6.67 6.47 -7.31
C GLY A 77 -6.39 5.40 -6.26
N TYR A 78 -6.56 5.77 -5.00
CA TYR A 78 -6.49 4.84 -3.90
C TYR A 78 -7.46 5.21 -2.80
N VAL A 79 -7.79 4.22 -1.99
CA VAL A 79 -8.44 4.39 -0.70
C VAL A 79 -7.70 3.58 0.34
N SER A 80 -7.49 4.16 1.52
CA SER A 80 -6.89 3.48 2.67
C SER A 80 -7.86 3.37 3.83
N PHE A 81 -7.72 2.31 4.62
CA PHE A 81 -8.57 1.98 5.76
C PHE A 81 -7.76 1.63 7.00
N PHE A 82 -8.18 2.11 8.16
CA PHE A 82 -7.78 1.55 9.45
C PHE A 82 -8.79 0.49 9.87
N VAL A 83 -8.32 -0.50 10.63
CA VAL A 83 -9.22 -1.32 11.45
C VAL A 83 -9.05 -0.89 12.89
N HIS A 84 -10.08 -0.26 13.43
CA HIS A 84 -10.16 0.04 14.85
C HIS A 84 -10.60 -1.22 15.59
N GLN A 85 -9.73 -1.73 16.45
CA GLN A 85 -10.03 -2.84 17.36
C GLN A 85 -10.22 -2.28 18.76
N ALA A 86 -11.31 -2.64 19.43
CA ALA A 86 -11.54 -2.18 20.80
C ALA A 86 -10.46 -2.72 21.75
N PRO A 87 -10.07 -1.97 22.81
CA PRO A 87 -8.96 -2.36 23.69
C PRO A 87 -9.10 -3.71 24.39
N HIS A 88 -10.32 -4.20 24.55
CA HIS A 88 -10.65 -5.47 25.22
C HIS A 88 -10.86 -6.64 24.25
N SER A 89 -10.76 -6.39 22.94
CA SER A 89 -10.90 -7.42 21.93
C SER A 89 -9.74 -8.41 22.04
N SER A 90 -10.04 -9.70 22.21
CA SER A 90 -9.05 -10.78 22.20
C SER A 90 -8.93 -11.46 20.84
N THR A 91 -9.50 -10.86 19.80
CA THR A 91 -9.58 -11.45 18.46
C THR A 91 -8.21 -11.55 17.83
N ALA A 92 -7.88 -12.73 17.30
CA ALA A 92 -6.60 -12.97 16.63
C ALA A 92 -6.47 -12.08 15.38
N ALA A 93 -5.28 -11.50 15.18
CA ALA A 93 -5.04 -10.58 14.08
C ALA A 93 -5.28 -11.21 12.69
N ASP A 94 -5.03 -12.52 12.56
CA ASP A 94 -5.26 -13.30 11.35
C ASP A 94 -6.77 -13.42 11.02
N ASP A 95 -7.62 -13.56 12.04
CA ASP A 95 -9.07 -13.64 11.86
C ASP A 95 -9.64 -12.29 11.39
N VAL A 96 -9.18 -11.20 12.00
CA VAL A 96 -9.51 -9.83 11.56
C VAL A 96 -9.03 -9.62 10.12
N HIS A 97 -7.80 -10.03 9.82
CA HIS A 97 -7.22 -9.88 8.49
C HIS A 97 -8.00 -10.65 7.41
N ARG A 98 -8.38 -11.90 7.70
CA ARG A 98 -9.24 -12.71 6.82
C ARG A 98 -10.56 -12.00 6.53
N LEU A 99 -11.24 -11.50 7.56
CA LEU A 99 -12.52 -10.78 7.41
C LEU A 99 -12.37 -9.51 6.57
N VAL A 100 -11.31 -8.72 6.78
CA VAL A 100 -11.11 -7.49 6.01
C VAL A 100 -10.79 -7.80 4.55
N ARG A 101 -9.99 -8.84 4.27
CA ARG A 101 -9.74 -9.28 2.89
C ARG A 101 -11.02 -9.74 2.20
N GLU A 102 -11.86 -10.49 2.91
CA GLU A 102 -13.19 -10.91 2.43
C GLU A 102 -14.06 -9.67 2.12
N TRP A 103 -14.12 -8.71 3.04
CA TRP A 103 -14.86 -7.46 2.87
C TRP A 103 -14.38 -6.64 1.65
N VAL A 104 -13.07 -6.52 1.45
CA VAL A 104 -12.51 -5.80 0.27
C VAL A 104 -12.91 -6.50 -1.02
N ALA A 105 -12.81 -7.84 -1.07
CA ALA A 105 -13.06 -8.62 -2.27
C ALA A 105 -14.54 -8.73 -2.64
N VAL A 106 -15.43 -8.71 -1.65
CA VAL A 106 -16.88 -8.90 -1.85
C VAL A 106 -17.61 -7.56 -1.77
N ASP A 107 -17.66 -6.96 -0.59
CA ASP A 107 -18.55 -5.83 -0.32
C ASP A 107 -18.02 -4.54 -0.91
N LEU A 108 -16.77 -4.17 -0.62
CA LEU A 108 -16.18 -2.93 -1.15
C LEU A 108 -16.15 -2.95 -2.69
N ALA A 109 -15.82 -4.10 -3.27
CA ALA A 109 -15.83 -4.30 -4.72
C ALA A 109 -17.25 -4.13 -5.30
N SER A 110 -18.28 -4.70 -4.67
CA SER A 110 -19.67 -4.54 -5.07
C SER A 110 -20.15 -3.08 -4.98
N GLN A 111 -19.87 -2.42 -3.85
CA GLN A 111 -20.24 -1.01 -3.62
C GLN A 111 -19.62 -0.10 -4.70
N LEU A 112 -18.34 -0.28 -5.01
CA LEU A 112 -17.65 0.53 -6.02
C LEU A 112 -18.08 0.16 -7.46
N ALA A 113 -18.43 -1.10 -7.72
CA ALA A 113 -18.96 -1.52 -9.01
C ALA A 113 -20.29 -0.81 -9.34
N ALA A 114 -21.10 -0.46 -8.34
CA ALA A 114 -22.35 0.31 -8.53
C ALA A 114 -22.13 1.68 -9.20
N VAL A 115 -20.93 2.26 -9.08
CA VAL A 115 -20.52 3.52 -9.73
C VAL A 115 -19.47 3.29 -10.83
N GLN A 116 -19.36 2.06 -11.35
CA GLN A 116 -18.38 1.68 -12.39
C GLN A 116 -16.92 1.96 -11.98
N CYS A 117 -16.60 1.85 -10.70
CA CYS A 117 -15.24 1.94 -10.17
C CYS A 117 -14.77 0.53 -9.78
N LYS A 118 -13.54 0.16 -10.16
CA LYS A 118 -12.92 -1.09 -9.70
C LYS A 118 -11.98 -0.82 -8.54
N VAL A 119 -11.80 -1.82 -7.69
CA VAL A 119 -10.91 -1.79 -6.54
C VAL A 119 -10.11 -3.08 -6.47
N GLN A 120 -8.87 -2.98 -6.01
CA GLN A 120 -8.09 -4.14 -5.62
C GLN A 120 -7.24 -3.81 -4.40
N LEU A 121 -6.97 -4.82 -3.58
CA LEU A 121 -6.01 -4.72 -2.51
C LEU A 121 -4.61 -4.48 -3.09
N ALA A 122 -3.92 -3.45 -2.61
CA ALA A 122 -2.66 -2.97 -3.15
C ALA A 122 -1.47 -3.27 -2.22
N GLN A 123 -1.50 -4.46 -1.62
CA GLN A 123 -0.45 -4.98 -0.75
C GLN A 123 -0.40 -6.52 -0.86
N PRO A 124 0.70 -7.17 -0.45
CA PRO A 124 0.78 -8.63 -0.41
C PRO A 124 -0.34 -9.23 0.46
N PRO A 125 -0.97 -10.32 0.03
CA PRO A 125 -2.18 -10.85 0.66
C PRO A 125 -1.98 -11.35 2.08
N GLU A 126 -0.75 -11.63 2.51
CA GLU A 126 -0.43 -12.02 3.88
C GLU A 126 -0.26 -10.82 4.83
N CYS A 127 -0.04 -9.61 4.32
CA CYS A 127 0.31 -8.46 5.16
C CYS A 127 -0.93 -7.86 5.82
N HIS A 128 -0.91 -7.74 7.16
CA HIS A 128 -1.98 -7.11 7.93
C HIS A 128 -1.98 -5.58 7.79
N SER A 129 -0.82 -5.00 7.44
CA SER A 129 -0.62 -3.58 7.21
C SER A 129 0.07 -3.34 5.87
N SER A 130 -0.39 -2.35 5.11
CA SER A 130 0.24 -1.90 3.87
C SER A 130 1.53 -1.12 4.12
N GLU A 131 1.67 -0.46 5.28
CA GLU A 131 2.76 0.51 5.50
C GLU A 131 4.16 -0.10 5.34
N PRO A 132 4.48 -1.28 5.93
CA PRO A 132 5.79 -1.89 5.72
C PRO A 132 6.09 -2.12 4.23
N PHE A 133 5.10 -2.60 3.49
CA PHE A 133 5.21 -2.87 2.06
C PHE A 133 5.38 -1.58 1.25
N LEU A 134 4.52 -0.58 1.47
CA LEU A 134 4.59 0.68 0.73
C LEU A 134 5.90 1.43 1.01
N ASN A 135 6.43 1.34 2.24
CA ASN A 135 7.72 1.90 2.57
C ASN A 135 8.86 1.16 1.84
N ALA A 136 8.83 -0.17 1.79
CA ALA A 136 9.79 -0.95 1.02
C ALA A 136 9.70 -0.64 -0.48
N LEU A 137 8.49 -0.48 -1.02
CA LEU A 137 8.25 -0.09 -2.40
C LEU A 137 8.92 1.24 -2.75
N ARG A 138 8.71 2.27 -1.92
CA ARG A 138 9.33 3.59 -2.11
C ARG A 138 10.85 3.57 -1.96
N LEU A 139 11.37 2.73 -1.06
CA LEU A 139 12.80 2.68 -0.75
C LEU A 139 13.59 1.86 -1.77
N GLN A 140 13.03 0.75 -2.25
CA GLN A 140 13.76 -0.25 -3.02
C GLN A 140 13.55 -0.14 -4.52
N CYS A 141 12.45 0.45 -5.00
CA CYS A 141 12.18 0.55 -6.44
C CYS A 141 12.69 1.88 -7.01
N PRO A 142 13.72 1.89 -7.90
CA PRO A 142 14.26 3.10 -8.49
C PRO A 142 13.23 3.96 -9.24
N LEU A 143 12.16 3.33 -9.74
CA LEU A 143 11.05 4.01 -10.42
C LEU A 143 10.38 5.08 -9.54
N LEU A 144 10.44 4.93 -8.22
CA LEU A 144 9.82 5.81 -7.24
C LEU A 144 10.82 6.73 -6.54
N ASP A 145 12.04 6.88 -7.07
CA ASP A 145 13.01 7.86 -6.56
C ASP A 145 12.44 9.29 -6.73
N PRO A 146 12.25 10.05 -5.64
CA PRO A 146 11.76 11.44 -5.70
C PRO A 146 12.64 12.38 -6.53
N LYS A 147 13.91 12.02 -6.77
CA LYS A 147 14.81 12.78 -7.65
C LYS A 147 14.52 12.57 -9.13
N LEU A 148 13.87 11.45 -9.49
CA LEU A 148 13.61 11.05 -10.86
C LEU A 148 12.15 11.26 -11.27
N ALA A 149 11.22 11.19 -10.31
CA ALA A 149 9.78 11.38 -10.55
C ALA A 149 9.22 12.48 -9.62
N PRO A 150 8.55 13.51 -10.17
CA PRO A 150 8.06 14.64 -9.37
C PRO A 150 6.86 14.29 -8.46
N ASP A 151 6.06 13.29 -8.84
CA ASP A 151 4.95 12.78 -8.02
C ASP A 151 5.05 11.26 -7.92
N THR A 152 5.86 10.82 -6.94
CA THR A 152 6.10 9.40 -6.69
C THR A 152 4.85 8.69 -6.21
N LYS A 153 3.93 9.37 -5.49
CA LYS A 153 2.70 8.75 -4.99
C LYS A 153 1.72 8.44 -6.11
N LYS A 154 1.60 9.33 -7.09
CA LYS A 154 0.82 9.07 -8.30
C LYS A 154 1.36 7.88 -9.08
N LEU A 155 2.68 7.83 -9.25
CA LEU A 155 3.33 6.75 -9.97
C LEU A 155 3.22 5.41 -9.23
N GLU A 156 3.41 5.40 -7.91
CA GLU A 156 3.17 4.26 -7.02
C GLU A 156 1.75 3.74 -7.21
N THR A 157 0.76 4.63 -7.11
CA THR A 157 -0.67 4.27 -7.28
C THR A 157 -0.91 3.65 -8.66
N PHE A 158 -0.38 4.26 -9.73
CA PHE A 158 -0.53 3.75 -11.08
C PHE A 158 0.08 2.35 -11.24
N VAL A 159 1.32 2.16 -10.79
CA VAL A 159 2.02 0.86 -10.85
C VAL A 159 1.22 -0.21 -10.11
N LEU A 160 0.74 0.11 -8.91
CA LEU A 160 -0.07 -0.81 -8.12
C LEU A 160 -1.40 -1.17 -8.79
N THR A 161 -1.93 -0.37 -9.73
CA THR A 161 -3.10 -0.75 -10.55
C THR A 161 -2.80 -1.80 -11.63
N ARG A 162 -1.53 -2.12 -11.86
CA ARG A 162 -1.04 -3.04 -12.90
C ARG A 162 -0.28 -4.25 -12.33
N VAL A 163 -0.13 -4.29 -11.01
CA VAL A 163 0.49 -5.41 -10.28
C VAL A 163 -0.57 -6.47 -9.97
N ARG A 164 -0.18 -7.74 -10.15
CA ARG A 164 -0.86 -8.90 -9.58
C ARG A 164 -0.01 -9.44 -8.45
N PHE A 165 -0.51 -9.37 -7.21
CA PHE A 165 0.20 -9.92 -6.06
C PHE A 165 0.20 -11.45 -6.11
N GLY A 166 1.36 -12.04 -5.78
CA GLY A 166 1.52 -13.47 -5.68
C GLY A 166 0.70 -14.06 -4.53
N GLN A 167 0.38 -15.35 -4.62
CA GLN A 167 -0.30 -16.07 -3.54
C GLN A 167 0.67 -16.74 -2.57
N ARG A 168 1.97 -16.72 -2.87
CA ARG A 168 3.00 -17.27 -2.00
C ARG A 168 3.20 -16.29 -0.85
N CYS A 169 2.75 -16.67 0.35
CA CYS A 169 2.81 -15.85 1.57
C CYS A 169 4.23 -15.78 2.16
N ASP A 170 5.23 -15.52 1.32
CA ASP A 170 6.64 -15.66 1.65
C ASP A 170 7.16 -14.56 2.59
N ASN A 171 6.36 -13.50 2.80
CA ASN A 171 6.66 -12.33 3.63
C ASN A 171 5.81 -12.26 4.91
N ALA A 172 5.15 -13.36 5.33
CA ALA A 172 4.25 -13.36 6.49
C ALA A 172 4.93 -12.98 7.81
N SER A 173 6.26 -13.16 7.94
CA SER A 173 7.03 -12.75 9.12
C SER A 173 7.01 -11.25 9.38
N ILE A 174 6.67 -10.44 8.38
CA ILE A 174 6.51 -8.98 8.50
C ILE A 174 5.37 -8.63 9.46
N ASN A 175 4.35 -9.46 9.58
CA ASN A 175 3.25 -9.22 10.51
C ASN A 175 3.73 -9.21 11.96
N GLN A 176 4.67 -10.10 12.31
CA GLN A 176 5.26 -10.16 13.65
C GLN A 176 6.13 -8.93 13.94
N LEU A 177 6.95 -8.53 12.97
CA LEU A 177 7.76 -7.31 13.05
C LEU A 177 6.89 -6.06 13.21
N ASN A 178 5.82 -5.96 12.42
CA ASN A 178 4.90 -4.83 12.49
C ASN A 178 4.16 -4.78 13.83
N ALA A 179 3.73 -5.94 14.36
CA ALA A 179 3.09 -6.01 15.68
C ALA A 179 4.03 -5.48 16.78
N MET A 180 5.27 -5.96 16.84
CA MET A 180 6.28 -5.46 17.79
C MET A 180 6.51 -3.95 17.65
N HIS A 181 6.57 -3.43 16.42
CA HIS A 181 6.72 -2.00 16.18
C HIS A 181 5.50 -1.20 16.70
N CYS A 182 4.28 -1.67 16.46
CA CYS A 182 3.07 -1.03 16.95
C CYS A 182 3.01 -1.01 18.49
N ASP A 183 3.37 -2.11 19.13
CA ASP A 183 3.39 -2.21 20.60
C ASP A 183 4.41 -1.24 21.22
N ASN A 184 5.61 -1.15 20.62
CA ASN A 184 6.63 -0.18 21.04
C ASN A 184 6.15 1.27 20.86
N ALA A 185 5.51 1.58 19.74
CA ALA A 185 4.96 2.92 19.48
C ALA A 185 3.87 3.30 20.50
N ARG A 186 2.99 2.35 20.85
CA ARG A 186 1.95 2.54 21.88
C ARG A 186 2.55 2.74 23.28
N ALA A 187 3.57 1.97 23.64
CA ALA A 187 4.28 2.13 24.91
C ALA A 187 4.97 3.50 25.02
N ALA A 188 5.64 3.94 23.94
CA ALA A 188 6.27 5.25 23.88
C ALA A 188 5.26 6.41 23.99
N ALA A 189 4.13 6.32 23.28
CA ALA A 189 3.05 7.31 23.37
C ALA A 189 2.45 7.39 24.78
N SER A 190 2.34 6.25 25.48
CA SER A 190 1.83 6.20 26.85
C SER A 190 2.82 6.80 27.87
N ALA A 191 4.13 6.59 27.66
CA ALA A 191 5.18 7.16 28.51
C ALA A 191 5.33 8.69 28.34
N GLY A 192 5.13 9.21 27.12
CA GLY A 192 5.19 10.66 26.83
C GLY A 192 4.02 11.46 27.40
N SER A 193 2.92 10.80 27.79
CA SER A 193 1.75 11.46 28.40
C SER A 193 1.84 11.61 29.93
N GLY A 194 2.88 11.07 30.58
CA GLY A 194 3.04 11.05 32.04
C GLY A 194 3.96 12.12 32.64
N GLY A 195 4.28 13.18 31.90
CA GLY A 195 5.31 14.17 32.28
C GLY A 195 4.79 15.60 32.40
N ALA A 196 3.87 15.86 33.32
CA ALA A 196 3.59 17.21 33.82
C ALA A 196 2.78 17.13 35.12
N GLU A 197 3.43 16.70 36.22
CA GLU A 197 3.07 17.04 37.60
C GLU A 197 4.22 16.59 38.51
N THR A 198 5.35 17.30 38.45
CA THR A 198 6.38 17.22 39.48
C THR A 198 6.02 18.24 40.56
N GLU A 199 5.34 17.77 41.60
CA GLU A 199 5.27 18.48 42.87
C GLU A 199 6.67 18.53 43.50
N MET A 200 6.97 19.71 44.02
CA MET A 200 8.23 20.18 44.55
C MET A 200 8.53 19.54 45.92
N CYS A 201 9.71 18.95 46.12
CA CYS A 201 10.38 18.94 47.42
C CYS A 201 11.89 18.69 47.30
N THR A 202 12.61 19.32 48.22
CA THR A 202 14.01 19.81 48.20
C THR A 202 15.11 18.78 48.53
N ASP A 203 16.28 19.01 47.89
CA ASP A 203 17.70 18.91 48.33
C ASP A 203 18.16 17.76 49.26
N ASP A 204 19.16 16.97 48.85
CA ASP A 204 20.58 17.12 49.25
C ASP A 204 21.47 15.90 48.82
N ARG A 205 22.72 16.19 48.38
CA ARG A 205 23.97 15.38 48.34
C ARG A 205 24.18 14.10 47.47
N VAL A 206 24.94 14.32 46.38
CA VAL A 206 26.17 13.64 45.88
C VAL A 206 26.50 12.19 46.32
N THR A 207 26.59 11.26 45.36
CA THR A 207 27.83 10.54 45.01
C THR A 207 27.69 9.81 43.67
N ALA A 208 28.78 9.83 42.90
CA ALA A 208 28.91 9.27 41.57
C ALA A 208 28.72 7.75 41.54
N THR A 209 28.03 7.26 40.52
CA THR A 209 28.30 5.94 39.94
C THR A 209 27.93 6.01 38.46
N GLU A 210 28.96 5.95 37.63
CA GLU A 210 28.82 5.69 36.20
C GLU A 210 28.09 4.36 36.02
N GLY A 211 26.90 4.43 35.44
CA GLY A 211 26.11 3.27 35.03
C GLY A 211 25.60 3.57 33.63
N GLU A 212 26.15 2.86 32.65
CA GLU A 212 25.83 2.92 31.23
C GLU A 212 24.31 2.98 30.98
N LEU A 213 23.83 4.17 30.60
CA LEU A 213 22.52 4.38 30.00
C LEU A 213 22.71 4.52 28.50
N ASP A 214 23.12 3.46 27.80
CA ASP A 214 23.13 3.50 26.33
C ASP A 214 23.03 2.12 25.65
N VAL A 215 22.05 1.29 26.04
CA VAL A 215 21.70 0.10 25.24
C VAL A 215 20.19 -0.18 25.36
N GLY A 216 19.36 0.47 24.55
CA GLY A 216 17.95 0.08 24.50
C GLY A 216 17.11 0.79 23.44
N ALA A 217 17.35 2.08 23.20
CA ALA A 217 16.55 2.85 22.24
C ALA A 217 16.95 2.63 20.77
N HIS A 218 18.16 2.11 20.51
CA HIS A 218 18.71 1.96 19.16
C HIS A 218 18.50 0.59 18.50
N SER A 219 17.98 -0.40 19.22
CA SER A 219 17.75 -1.75 18.65
C SER A 219 16.38 -1.93 17.99
N ALA A 220 15.33 -1.24 18.46
CA ALA A 220 13.97 -1.49 17.98
C ALA A 220 13.68 -0.87 16.60
N THR A 221 14.23 0.30 16.31
CA THR A 221 14.03 1.01 15.04
C THR A 221 14.74 0.34 13.85
N ARG A 222 15.68 -0.57 14.12
CA ARG A 222 16.51 -1.24 13.11
C ARG A 222 15.84 -2.44 12.41
N THR A 223 14.77 -3.04 12.95
CA THR A 223 14.35 -4.38 12.48
C THR A 223 13.37 -4.42 11.29
N LEU A 224 12.48 -3.43 11.12
CA LEU A 224 11.50 -3.44 10.02
C LEU A 224 12.11 -3.01 8.68
N HIS A 225 13.03 -2.03 8.71
CA HIS A 225 13.68 -1.49 7.52
C HIS A 225 14.77 -2.43 6.96
N GLU A 226 15.34 -3.29 7.81
CA GLU A 226 16.34 -4.30 7.42
C GLU A 226 15.71 -5.60 6.90
N HIS A 227 14.38 -5.74 6.94
CA HIS A 227 13.71 -6.92 6.40
C HIS A 227 13.96 -7.06 4.90
N VAL A 228 14.53 -8.20 4.51
CA VAL A 228 14.75 -8.54 3.11
C VAL A 228 13.43 -9.02 2.50
N TRP A 229 12.77 -8.12 1.79
CA TRP A 229 11.55 -8.42 1.05
C TRP A 229 11.83 -9.41 -0.06
N LYS A 230 11.00 -10.45 -0.14
CA LYS A 230 10.94 -11.32 -1.31
C LYS A 230 10.00 -10.71 -2.35
N CYS A 231 10.11 -11.19 -3.59
CA CYS A 231 9.19 -10.81 -4.65
C CYS A 231 7.73 -11.04 -4.21
N VAL A 232 6.90 -10.00 -4.33
CA VAL A 232 5.52 -9.99 -3.85
C VAL A 232 4.49 -10.11 -4.98
N GLY A 233 4.91 -10.02 -6.24
CA GLY A 233 3.98 -10.05 -7.36
C GLY A 233 4.63 -9.80 -8.71
N THR A 234 3.77 -9.59 -9.69
CA THR A 234 4.17 -9.43 -11.08
C THR A 234 3.48 -8.22 -11.69
N PHE A 235 4.28 -7.38 -12.35
CA PHE A 235 3.81 -6.23 -13.12
C PHE A 235 3.55 -6.64 -14.57
N SER A 236 2.35 -6.33 -15.08
CA SER A 236 1.97 -6.69 -16.45
C SER A 236 2.21 -5.54 -17.43
N ILE A 237 3.20 -5.70 -18.31
CA ILE A 237 3.44 -4.74 -19.41
C ILE A 237 2.32 -4.77 -20.45
N ALA A 238 1.79 -5.96 -20.72
CA ALA A 238 0.71 -6.15 -21.69
C ALA A 238 -0.57 -5.36 -21.37
N ALA A 239 -0.75 -4.97 -20.11
CA ALA A 239 -1.88 -4.17 -19.65
C ALA A 239 -1.74 -2.66 -19.92
N LEU A 240 -0.59 -2.19 -20.44
CA LEU A 240 -0.34 -0.79 -20.73
C LEU A 240 -0.89 -0.40 -22.11
N SER A 241 -1.79 0.58 -22.11
CA SER A 241 -2.27 1.21 -23.33
C SER A 241 -1.25 2.17 -23.96
N PRO A 242 -1.36 2.48 -25.26
CA PRO A 242 -0.50 3.47 -25.93
C PRO A 242 -0.47 4.84 -25.23
N LYS A 243 -1.61 5.32 -24.71
CA LYS A 243 -1.69 6.59 -23.97
C LYS A 243 -0.95 6.52 -22.63
N GLU A 244 -1.03 5.39 -21.94
CA GLU A 244 -0.27 5.17 -20.71
C GLU A 244 1.22 5.12 -20.95
N LEU A 245 1.68 4.50 -22.04
CA LEU A 245 3.09 4.53 -22.44
C LEU A 245 3.58 5.97 -22.63
N VAL A 246 2.84 6.78 -23.40
CA VAL A 246 3.18 8.20 -23.60
C VAL A 246 3.16 8.99 -22.29
N TRP A 247 2.18 8.72 -21.42
CA TRP A 247 2.10 9.36 -20.11
C TRP A 247 3.30 8.98 -19.23
N LEU A 248 3.65 7.70 -19.14
CA LEU A 248 4.82 7.20 -18.39
C LEU A 248 6.12 7.82 -18.91
N LYS A 249 6.30 7.93 -20.23
CA LYS A 249 7.47 8.61 -20.81
C LYS A 249 7.58 10.08 -20.38
N LYS A 250 6.45 10.75 -20.14
CA LYS A 250 6.45 12.13 -19.60
C LYS A 250 6.76 12.17 -18.10
N GLN A 251 6.35 11.15 -17.35
CA GLN A 251 6.63 11.08 -15.91
C GLN A 251 8.07 10.66 -15.61
N LEU A 252 8.69 9.87 -16.50
CA LEU A 252 9.95 9.19 -16.26
C LEU A 252 10.97 9.52 -17.37
N PRO A 253 11.99 10.35 -17.08
CA PRO A 253 13.01 10.73 -18.08
C PRO A 253 13.73 9.53 -18.69
N SER A 254 14.07 8.54 -17.85
CA SER A 254 14.77 7.30 -18.21
C SER A 254 13.91 6.28 -18.95
N PHE A 255 12.61 6.55 -19.13
CA PHE A 255 11.71 5.62 -19.80
C PHE A 255 12.20 5.31 -21.23
N PRO A 256 12.06 4.06 -21.70
CA PRO A 256 12.56 3.65 -23.02
C PRO A 256 12.00 4.50 -24.18
N PRO A 257 12.71 4.57 -25.33
CA PRO A 257 12.23 5.30 -26.49
C PRO A 257 10.86 4.78 -26.97
N LEU A 258 9.96 5.72 -27.28
CA LEU A 258 8.65 5.43 -27.86
C LEU A 258 8.62 5.76 -29.34
N ARG A 259 7.92 4.93 -30.11
CA ARG A 259 7.61 5.17 -31.52
C ARG A 259 6.13 5.51 -31.64
N ILE A 260 5.84 6.59 -32.36
CA ILE A 260 4.48 7.05 -32.67
C ILE A 260 4.40 7.18 -34.18
N THR A 261 3.46 6.49 -34.80
CA THR A 261 3.29 6.48 -36.25
C THR A 261 2.26 7.53 -36.65
N ASN A 262 2.51 8.27 -37.73
CA ASN A 262 1.60 9.29 -38.28
C ASN A 262 1.13 10.36 -37.28
N GLY A 263 1.88 10.58 -36.18
CA GLY A 263 1.50 11.50 -35.11
C GLY A 263 0.30 11.04 -34.27
N ASP A 264 -0.20 9.83 -34.45
CA ASP A 264 -1.32 9.29 -33.69
C ASP A 264 -0.84 8.58 -32.41
N ILE A 265 -1.17 9.17 -31.25
CA ILE A 265 -0.85 8.62 -29.93
C ILE A 265 -1.44 7.21 -29.74
N GLY A 266 -2.54 6.88 -30.41
CA GLY A 266 -3.13 5.54 -30.40
C GLY A 266 -2.22 4.45 -30.95
N THR A 267 -1.17 4.83 -31.71
CA THR A 267 -0.18 3.91 -32.28
C THR A 267 1.13 3.84 -31.48
N ALA A 268 1.19 4.54 -30.34
CA ALA A 268 2.39 4.58 -29.52
C ALA A 268 2.77 3.18 -29.02
N HIS A 269 3.99 2.76 -29.34
CA HIS A 269 4.53 1.48 -28.90
C HIS A 269 6.00 1.62 -28.49
N CYS A 270 6.45 0.71 -27.65
CA CYS A 270 7.83 0.57 -27.24
C CYS A 270 8.35 -0.80 -27.68
N ASP A 271 9.68 -0.92 -27.81
CA ASP A 271 10.32 -2.22 -27.91
C ASP A 271 10.07 -3.02 -26.62
N GLU A 272 9.43 -4.18 -26.74
CA GLU A 272 8.99 -4.97 -25.59
C GLU A 272 10.14 -5.41 -24.70
N ALA A 273 11.27 -5.82 -25.29
CA ALA A 273 12.45 -6.25 -24.54
C ALA A 273 13.05 -5.09 -23.72
N LYS A 274 13.16 -3.89 -24.30
CA LYS A 274 13.61 -2.70 -23.57
C LYS A 274 12.63 -2.28 -22.49
N LEU A 275 11.33 -2.44 -22.73
CA LEU A 275 10.29 -2.13 -21.75
C LEU A 275 10.33 -3.12 -20.57
N ALA A 276 10.49 -4.41 -20.86
CA ALA A 276 10.67 -5.47 -19.87
C ALA A 276 11.95 -5.25 -19.03
N GLN A 277 13.07 -4.96 -19.68
CA GLN A 277 14.32 -4.64 -18.99
C GLN A 277 14.18 -3.41 -18.09
N PHE A 278 13.53 -2.35 -18.58
CA PHE A 278 13.31 -1.12 -17.82
C PHE A 278 12.49 -1.36 -16.56
N PHE A 279 11.31 -1.98 -16.69
CA PHE A 279 10.46 -2.27 -15.54
C PHE A 279 11.08 -3.31 -14.61
N GLY A 280 11.74 -4.33 -15.16
CA GLY A 280 12.42 -5.36 -14.37
C GLY A 280 13.52 -4.76 -13.50
N THR A 281 14.28 -3.80 -14.02
CA THR A 281 15.30 -3.10 -13.23
C THR A 281 14.68 -2.11 -12.24
N SER A 282 13.61 -1.42 -12.63
CA SER A 282 13.06 -0.30 -11.86
C SER A 282 12.05 -0.71 -10.77
N LEU A 283 11.55 -1.95 -10.82
CA LEU A 283 10.60 -2.52 -9.87
C LEU A 283 11.17 -3.69 -9.04
N ALA A 284 12.39 -4.14 -9.36
CA ALA A 284 13.12 -5.09 -8.53
C ALA A 284 13.49 -4.46 -7.17
N PRO A 285 13.61 -5.27 -6.10
CA PRO A 285 13.42 -6.72 -6.06
C PRO A 285 11.95 -7.15 -5.82
N LEU A 286 11.04 -6.20 -5.64
CA LEU A 286 9.69 -6.48 -5.13
C LEU A 286 8.78 -7.09 -6.20
N PHE A 287 8.96 -6.73 -7.46
CA PHE A 287 8.14 -7.25 -8.54
C PHE A 287 8.97 -7.91 -9.62
N THR A 288 8.41 -8.98 -10.17
CA THR A 288 8.78 -9.51 -11.48
C THR A 288 7.97 -8.81 -12.56
N VAL A 289 8.34 -9.00 -13.82
CA VAL A 289 7.63 -8.43 -14.97
C VAL A 289 7.16 -9.57 -15.87
N ASP A 290 5.89 -9.58 -16.22
CA ASP A 290 5.35 -10.51 -17.20
C ASP A 290 5.84 -10.09 -18.60
N GLU A 291 6.67 -10.94 -19.21
CA GLU A 291 6.98 -10.83 -20.63
C GLU A 291 5.78 -11.31 -21.45
N VAL A 292 5.46 -10.62 -22.54
CA VAL A 292 4.49 -11.11 -23.51
C VAL A 292 5.11 -12.34 -24.18
N THR A 293 4.59 -13.54 -23.91
CA THR A 293 5.02 -14.77 -24.59
C THR A 293 4.70 -14.63 -26.08
N GLY A 294 5.70 -14.17 -26.84
CA GLY A 294 5.55 -13.83 -28.24
C GLY A 294 6.86 -13.60 -28.98
N ALA A 295 7.98 -14.17 -28.52
CA ALA A 295 9.20 -14.24 -29.33
C ALA A 295 10.07 -15.44 -28.94
N ALA A 296 10.30 -16.33 -29.94
CA ALA A 296 11.22 -17.47 -29.99
C ALA A 296 10.63 -18.89 -29.84
N ALA A 297 9.64 -19.23 -30.67
CA ALA A 297 9.81 -20.41 -31.51
C ALA A 297 10.52 -19.96 -32.80
N VAL A 298 11.32 -20.85 -33.41
CA VAL A 298 12.15 -20.65 -34.63
C VAL A 298 13.59 -20.20 -34.34
N ASN A 299 14.43 -21.17 -33.95
CA ASN A 299 15.53 -21.65 -34.80
C ASN A 299 16.41 -22.65 -34.02
N THR A 300 16.23 -23.94 -34.28
CA THR A 300 17.39 -24.82 -34.37
C THR A 300 17.18 -25.74 -35.57
N VAL A 301 18.16 -25.61 -36.46
CA VAL A 301 18.20 -26.12 -37.82
C VAL A 301 18.45 -27.63 -37.80
N ASN A 302 17.85 -28.30 -38.78
CA ASN A 302 18.11 -29.67 -39.22
C ASN A 302 19.57 -30.12 -39.03
N LEU A 303 19.72 -31.33 -38.49
CA LEU A 303 20.83 -32.23 -38.78
C LEU A 303 20.24 -33.62 -38.99
N GLU A 304 19.88 -33.91 -40.23
CA GLU A 304 19.93 -35.27 -40.76
C GLU A 304 21.28 -35.43 -41.45
N ALA A 305 22.09 -36.35 -40.92
CA ALA A 305 22.95 -37.28 -41.65
C ALA A 305 23.33 -38.42 -40.70
#